data_AF-A0A4R2IU41-F1
#
_entry.id   AF-A0A4R2IU41-F1
#
_cell.length_a   1.000
_cell.length_b   1.000
_cell.length_c   1.000
_cell.angle_alpha   90.00
_cell.angle_beta   90.00
_cell.angle_gamma   90.00
#
_symmetry.space_group_name_H-M   'P 1'
#
loop_
_entity.id
_entity.type
_entity.pdbx_description
1 polymer ?
#
loop_
_entity_poly.entity_id
_entity_poly.type
_entity_poly.pdbx_seq_one_letter_code
_entity_poly.pdbx_strand_id
1 'polypeptide(L)'
;MSAEDYTWFRDTPFIYGYCLTLVQGIDPGEALRRLDAEPSERATGSRDFTRFAERSHPWAAHRNDGRFGIGAVQLEGWTLLLEWNGFLGVTPEVIRPLSAGTRVVSHHRNVDAEDRFCWMEDGDLRLKFEPLFPFHRSGSDPDGLLDVMERIGFDLRDIEDRDFELNTEAAFALAEHLTGVRVTQELLDTAEYLCGRAPLKR
;
A
#
# COMPACT_ATOMS: atom_id res chain seq x y z
N MET A 1 -12.99 -13.16 6.88
CA MET A 1 -11.80 -12.38 6.53
C MET A 1 -11.33 -11.67 7.77
N SER A 2 -10.13 -11.98 8.20
CA SER A 2 -9.47 -11.42 9.38
C SER A 2 -7.96 -11.35 9.12
N ALA A 3 -7.21 -10.73 10.04
CA ALA A 3 -5.77 -10.65 9.95
C ALA A 3 -5.10 -12.04 9.78
N GLU A 4 -5.62 -13.08 10.41
CA GLU A 4 -5.11 -14.47 10.26
C GLU A 4 -4.98 -14.95 8.80
N ASP A 5 -5.86 -14.49 7.90
CA ASP A 5 -5.83 -14.84 6.46
C ASP A 5 -4.58 -14.32 5.73
N TYR A 6 -3.83 -13.42 6.34
CA TYR A 6 -2.71 -12.68 5.77
C TYR A 6 -1.35 -12.97 6.41
N THR A 7 -1.29 -13.96 7.31
CA THR A 7 -0.05 -14.38 8.00
C THR A 7 1.07 -14.82 7.06
N TRP A 8 0.74 -15.26 5.84
CA TRP A 8 1.70 -15.55 4.76
C TRP A 8 2.63 -14.37 4.44
N PHE A 9 2.21 -13.13 4.72
CA PHE A 9 2.99 -11.94 4.40
C PHE A 9 4.33 -11.89 5.17
N ARG A 10 4.39 -12.53 6.35
CA ARG A 10 5.61 -12.61 7.20
C ARG A 10 6.77 -13.30 6.52
N ASP A 11 6.49 -14.22 5.60
CA ASP A 11 7.49 -15.01 4.89
C ASP A 11 7.95 -14.35 3.58
N THR A 12 7.50 -13.12 3.31
CA THR A 12 7.84 -12.38 2.09
C THR A 12 9.00 -11.42 2.29
N PRO A 13 9.77 -11.07 1.25
CA PRO A 13 10.82 -10.05 1.35
C PRO A 13 10.25 -8.64 1.64
N PHE A 14 8.94 -8.43 1.46
CA PHE A 14 8.26 -7.16 1.73
C PHE A 14 8.04 -6.90 3.22
N ILE A 15 8.25 -7.91 4.08
CA ILE A 15 8.15 -7.78 5.54
C ILE A 15 9.15 -6.79 6.14
N TYR A 16 10.13 -6.30 5.38
CA TYR A 16 11.05 -5.26 5.83
C TYR A 16 10.61 -3.85 5.43
N GLY A 17 9.83 -3.72 4.36
CA GLY A 17 9.36 -2.41 3.92
C GLY A 17 8.55 -2.52 2.64
N TYR A 18 7.34 -1.97 2.65
CA TYR A 18 6.49 -1.89 1.46
C TYR A 18 5.47 -0.77 1.55
N CYS A 19 4.93 -0.43 0.39
CA CYS A 19 3.66 0.27 0.27
C CYS A 19 2.81 -0.45 -0.79
N LEU A 20 1.56 -0.71 -0.44
CA LEU A 20 0.57 -1.34 -1.30
C LEU A 20 -0.58 -0.37 -1.51
N THR A 21 -0.91 -0.05 -2.76
CA THR A 21 -2.00 0.87 -3.09
C THR A 21 -2.94 0.26 -4.13
N LEU A 22 -4.22 0.18 -3.81
CA LEU A 22 -5.29 -0.23 -4.71
C LEU A 22 -6.01 1.01 -5.24
N VAL A 23 -6.09 1.15 -6.55
CA VAL A 23 -6.75 2.26 -7.26
C VAL A 23 -7.91 1.73 -8.10
N GLN A 24 -9.14 2.19 -7.84
CA GLN A 24 -10.32 1.62 -8.48
C GLN A 24 -10.46 2.08 -9.94
N GLY A 25 -10.72 1.16 -10.87
CA GLY A 25 -11.11 1.48 -12.25
C GLY A 25 -10.08 2.24 -13.09
N ILE A 26 -8.84 2.40 -12.62
CA ILE A 26 -7.75 3.06 -13.35
C ILE A 26 -6.80 1.99 -13.90
N ASP A 27 -6.42 2.09 -15.17
CA ASP A 27 -5.43 1.23 -15.82
C ASP A 27 -4.02 1.38 -15.22
N PRO A 28 -3.18 0.32 -15.14
CA PRO A 28 -1.83 0.38 -14.60
C PRO A 28 -0.94 1.51 -15.14
N GLY A 29 -0.97 1.76 -16.44
CA GLY A 29 -0.17 2.82 -17.06
C GLY A 29 -0.64 4.21 -16.65
N GLU A 30 -1.95 4.41 -16.55
CA GLU A 30 -2.52 5.66 -16.06
C GLU A 30 -2.28 5.85 -14.56
N ALA A 31 -2.41 4.79 -13.76
CA ALA A 31 -2.11 4.84 -12.33
C ALA A 31 -0.66 5.28 -12.12
N LEU A 32 0.32 4.69 -12.82
CA LEU A 32 1.73 5.10 -12.78
C LEU A 32 1.93 6.57 -13.16
N ARG A 33 1.30 7.04 -14.25
CA ARG A 33 1.40 8.45 -14.67
C ARG A 33 0.90 9.43 -13.60
N ARG A 34 -0.14 9.06 -12.82
CA ARG A 34 -0.60 9.88 -11.68
C ARG A 34 0.43 10.01 -10.56
N LEU A 35 1.41 9.11 -10.47
CA LEU A 35 2.58 9.22 -9.57
C LEU A 35 3.79 9.89 -10.24
N ASP A 36 3.64 10.46 -11.45
CA ASP A 36 4.76 10.89 -12.30
C ASP A 36 5.79 9.77 -12.56
N ALA A 37 5.33 8.52 -12.56
CA ALA A 37 6.10 7.37 -12.99
C ALA A 37 5.79 7.08 -14.46
N GLU A 38 6.76 7.33 -15.33
CA GLU A 38 6.65 6.91 -16.73
C GLU A 38 6.73 5.37 -16.82
N PRO A 39 5.73 4.70 -17.42
CA PRO A 39 5.79 3.26 -17.65
C PRO A 39 7.01 2.89 -18.50
N SER A 40 7.79 1.91 -18.05
CA SER A 40 9.06 1.55 -18.70
C SER A 40 9.14 0.09 -19.12
N GLU A 41 9.36 -0.81 -18.16
CA GLU A 41 9.66 -2.22 -18.40
C GLU A 41 8.63 -3.08 -17.69
N ARG A 42 8.61 -4.37 -17.99
CA ARG A 42 7.75 -5.33 -17.28
C ARG A 42 8.62 -6.25 -16.43
N ALA A 43 8.08 -6.64 -15.28
CA ALA A 43 8.71 -7.63 -14.41
C ALA A 43 7.69 -8.73 -14.07
N THR A 44 8.11 -9.98 -14.09
CA THR A 44 7.24 -11.12 -13.74
C THR A 44 7.52 -11.57 -12.32
N GLY A 45 6.51 -11.48 -11.47
CA GLY A 45 6.60 -11.89 -10.08
C GLY A 45 7.39 -10.93 -9.19
N SER A 46 7.20 -11.13 -7.88
CA SER A 46 7.76 -10.31 -6.80
C SER A 46 9.28 -10.18 -6.89
N ARG A 47 9.97 -11.25 -7.30
CA ARG A 47 11.44 -11.30 -7.38
C ARG A 47 12.02 -10.36 -8.44
N ASP A 48 11.48 -10.41 -9.65
CA ASP A 48 11.98 -9.56 -10.74
C ASP A 48 11.54 -8.10 -10.52
N PHE A 49 10.35 -7.89 -9.96
CA PHE A 49 9.92 -6.56 -9.52
C PHE A 49 10.87 -5.99 -8.46
N THR A 50 11.22 -6.76 -7.43
CA THR A 50 12.11 -6.29 -6.35
C THR A 50 13.48 -5.90 -6.91
N ARG A 51 14.04 -6.70 -7.84
CA ARG A 51 15.31 -6.34 -8.53
C ARG A 51 15.20 -5.04 -9.33
N PHE A 52 14.06 -4.78 -9.95
CA PHE A 52 13.81 -3.50 -10.61
C PHE A 52 13.75 -2.36 -9.58
N ALA A 53 13.01 -2.55 -8.49
CA ALA A 53 12.80 -1.54 -7.45
C ALA A 53 14.10 -1.22 -6.69
N GLU A 54 14.90 -2.21 -6.33
CA GLU A 54 16.22 -2.06 -5.70
C GLU A 54 17.17 -1.21 -6.54
N ARG A 55 17.28 -1.51 -7.85
CA ARG A 55 18.10 -0.71 -8.79
C ARG A 55 17.59 0.72 -8.95
N SER A 56 16.30 0.91 -8.70
CA SER A 56 15.61 2.19 -8.77
C SER A 56 15.45 2.83 -7.40
N HIS A 57 16.03 2.34 -6.31
CA HIS A 57 15.81 2.89 -4.98
C HIS A 57 16.65 4.16 -4.76
N PRO A 58 16.15 5.23 -4.10
CA PRO A 58 16.88 6.50 -3.96
C PRO A 58 18.25 6.35 -3.27
N TRP A 59 18.40 5.34 -2.41
CA TRP A 59 19.59 5.12 -1.60
C TRP A 59 20.57 4.09 -2.21
N ALA A 60 20.21 3.51 -3.37
CA ALA A 60 21.10 2.68 -4.15
C ALA A 60 22.09 3.56 -4.94
N ALA A 61 23.25 3.84 -4.32
CA ALA A 61 24.51 4.36 -4.89
C ALA A 61 24.41 5.38 -6.05
N HIS A 62 24.62 6.67 -5.76
CA HIS A 62 25.19 7.75 -6.62
C HIS A 62 24.74 7.93 -8.09
N ARG A 63 23.71 7.22 -8.57
CA ARG A 63 23.28 7.22 -9.98
C ARG A 63 21.78 7.34 -10.17
N ASN A 64 21.03 7.37 -9.08
CA ASN A 64 19.58 7.43 -9.14
C ASN A 64 19.10 8.82 -8.73
N ASP A 65 18.19 9.39 -9.51
CA ASP A 65 17.68 10.76 -9.38
C ASP A 65 16.64 10.92 -8.26
N GLY A 66 16.73 10.08 -7.22
CA GLY A 66 15.83 10.12 -6.06
C GLY A 66 14.43 9.55 -6.33
N ARG A 67 14.32 8.57 -7.23
CA ARG A 67 13.04 7.92 -7.59
C ARG A 67 12.80 6.62 -6.83
N PHE A 68 11.55 6.18 -6.74
CA PHE A 68 11.12 4.87 -6.28
C PHE A 68 10.65 4.01 -7.46
N GLY A 69 11.01 2.73 -7.46
CA GLY A 69 10.44 1.76 -8.41
C GLY A 69 9.06 1.30 -7.96
N ILE A 70 8.07 1.46 -8.86
CA ILE A 70 6.68 1.05 -8.64
C ILE A 70 6.33 -0.04 -9.65
N GLY A 71 5.69 -1.11 -9.19
CA GLY A 71 5.11 -2.15 -10.02
C GLY A 71 3.59 -2.03 -10.02
N ALA A 72 2.97 -1.95 -11.19
CA ALA A 72 1.52 -1.82 -11.35
C ALA A 72 0.93 -3.08 -12.00
N VAL A 73 -0.14 -3.62 -11.42
CA VAL A 73 -0.82 -4.84 -11.86
C VAL A 73 -2.31 -4.55 -12.05
N GLN A 74 -2.86 -4.91 -13.22
CA GLN A 74 -4.30 -4.87 -13.45
C GLN A 74 -4.96 -6.05 -12.74
N LEU A 75 -5.95 -5.74 -11.90
CA LEU A 75 -6.86 -6.68 -11.26
C LEU A 75 -8.30 -6.42 -11.73
N GLU A 76 -9.24 -7.28 -11.36
CA GLU A 76 -10.65 -7.06 -11.70
C GLU A 76 -11.17 -5.78 -11.03
N GLY A 77 -11.46 -4.74 -11.82
CA GLY A 77 -11.98 -3.46 -11.33
C GLY A 77 -10.98 -2.58 -10.56
N TRP A 78 -9.73 -3.01 -10.39
CA TRP A 78 -8.71 -2.33 -9.59
C TRP A 78 -7.32 -2.42 -10.24
N THR A 79 -6.45 -1.45 -9.93
CA THR A 79 -5.01 -1.56 -10.15
C THR A 79 -4.30 -1.63 -8.80
N LEU A 80 -3.44 -2.62 -8.66
CA LEU A 80 -2.51 -2.75 -7.55
C LEU A 80 -1.19 -2.06 -7.90
N LEU A 81 -0.76 -1.13 -7.08
CA LEU A 81 0.57 -0.54 -7.09
C LEU A 81 1.36 -1.10 -5.91
N LEU A 82 2.55 -1.61 -6.20
CA LEU A 82 3.47 -2.16 -5.21
C LEU A 82 4.76 -1.37 -5.22
N GLU A 83 5.22 -0.96 -4.04
CA GLU A 83 6.51 -0.33 -3.81
C GLU A 83 7.33 -1.22 -2.87
N TRP A 84 8.55 -1.57 -3.26
CA TRP A 84 9.52 -2.18 -2.35
C TRP A 84 10.24 -1.08 -1.57
N ASN A 85 10.16 -1.13 -0.25
CA ASN A 85 10.71 -0.11 0.66
C ASN A 85 10.32 1.34 0.27
N GLY A 86 9.10 1.51 -0.24
CA GLY A 86 8.54 2.81 -0.61
C GLY A 86 7.37 3.21 0.30
N PHE A 87 6.92 4.45 0.15
CA PHE A 87 5.85 5.04 0.96
C PHE A 87 5.02 6.07 0.17
N LEU A 88 5.20 6.16 -1.16
CA LEU A 88 4.55 7.20 -1.97
C LEU A 88 3.02 7.08 -1.90
N GLY A 89 2.50 5.86 -1.92
CA GLY A 89 1.07 5.60 -1.80
C GLY A 89 0.40 6.14 -0.53
N VAL A 90 1.17 6.47 0.51
CA VAL A 90 0.66 7.08 1.76
C VAL A 90 1.17 8.51 2.01
N THR A 91 1.86 9.09 1.02
CA THR A 91 2.30 10.50 1.00
C THR A 91 1.14 11.39 0.57
N PRO A 92 0.72 12.40 1.36
CA PRO A 92 -0.44 13.25 1.05
C PRO A 92 -0.41 13.89 -0.35
N GLU A 93 0.77 14.35 -0.76
CA GLU A 93 1.02 15.02 -2.05
C GLU A 93 0.86 14.07 -3.25
N VAL A 94 0.88 12.76 -3.00
CA VAL A 94 0.76 11.70 -4.02
C VAL A 94 -0.63 11.06 -3.96
N ILE A 95 -1.06 10.58 -2.80
CA ILE A 95 -2.30 9.81 -2.67
C ILE A 95 -3.53 10.66 -3.01
N ARG A 96 -3.49 11.97 -2.73
CA ARG A 96 -4.59 12.88 -3.02
C ARG A 96 -4.85 13.07 -4.51
N PRO A 97 -3.88 13.49 -5.33
CA PRO A 97 -4.04 13.46 -6.79
C PRO A 97 -4.36 12.08 -7.34
N LEU A 98 -3.74 11.02 -6.80
CA LEU A 98 -3.99 9.65 -7.25
C LEU A 98 -5.48 9.28 -7.13
N SER A 99 -6.13 9.73 -6.06
CA SER A 99 -7.56 9.47 -5.79
C SER A 99 -8.54 10.30 -6.62
N ALA A 100 -8.10 11.28 -7.42
CA ALA A 100 -9.02 12.13 -8.19
C ALA A 100 -9.94 11.30 -9.10
N GLY A 101 -11.25 11.46 -8.94
CA GLY A 101 -12.31 10.75 -9.65
C GLY A 101 -12.39 9.25 -9.35
N THR A 102 -11.77 8.76 -8.27
CA THR A 102 -11.74 7.33 -7.93
C THR A 102 -11.62 7.06 -6.43
N ARG A 103 -11.66 5.79 -6.03
CA ARG A 103 -11.32 5.31 -4.70
C ARG A 103 -9.88 4.79 -4.67
N VAL A 104 -9.15 5.14 -3.62
CA VAL A 104 -7.80 4.63 -3.34
C VAL A 104 -7.74 4.09 -1.92
N VAL A 105 -7.18 2.89 -1.76
CA VAL A 105 -6.86 2.31 -0.46
C VAL A 105 -5.38 1.98 -0.45
N SER A 106 -4.64 2.50 0.51
CA SER A 106 -3.20 2.32 0.61
C SER A 106 -2.79 1.95 2.02
N HIS A 107 -1.83 1.04 2.14
CA HIS A 107 -1.17 0.77 3.40
C HIS A 107 0.32 0.50 3.22
N HIS A 108 1.08 0.93 4.22
CA HIS A 108 2.54 0.93 4.22
C HIS A 108 3.04 0.49 5.59
N ARG A 109 4.21 -0.15 5.61
CA ARG A 109 5.04 -0.20 6.81
C ARG A 109 6.53 -0.34 6.50
N ASN A 110 7.39 -0.01 7.46
CA ASN A 110 8.85 -0.17 7.37
C ASN A 110 9.48 -0.65 8.69
N VAL A 111 10.79 -0.96 8.66
CA VAL A 111 11.55 -1.48 9.82
C VAL A 111 11.68 -0.49 10.98
N ASP A 112 11.45 0.79 10.75
CA ASP A 112 11.54 1.85 11.77
C ASP A 112 10.25 1.97 12.60
N ALA A 113 9.37 0.96 12.50
CA ALA A 113 8.04 0.94 13.11
C ALA A 113 7.15 2.10 12.66
N GLU A 114 7.38 2.63 11.45
CA GLU A 114 6.42 3.52 10.80
C GLU A 114 5.47 2.69 9.96
N ASP A 115 4.18 2.93 10.14
CA ASP A 115 3.14 2.36 9.30
C ASP A 115 2.05 3.40 9.02
N ARG A 116 1.23 3.10 8.02
CA ARG A 116 0.11 3.98 7.68
C ARG A 116 -0.94 3.21 6.92
N PHE A 117 -2.20 3.50 7.20
CA PHE A 117 -3.35 3.12 6.39
C PHE A 117 -4.07 4.39 5.93
N CYS A 118 -4.46 4.44 4.66
CA CYS A 118 -5.18 5.55 4.05
C CYS A 118 -6.32 5.01 3.17
N TRP A 119 -7.52 5.53 3.35
CA TRP A 119 -8.65 5.36 2.43
C TRP A 119 -9.09 6.75 1.94
N MET A 120 -9.09 6.90 0.62
CA MET A 120 -9.45 8.13 -0.08
C MET A 120 -10.58 7.89 -1.07
N GLU A 121 -11.45 8.88 -1.24
CA GLU A 121 -12.45 8.95 -2.31
C GLU A 121 -12.44 10.33 -2.94
N ASP A 122 -12.09 10.42 -4.23
CA ASP A 122 -12.10 11.67 -5.00
C ASP A 122 -11.41 12.86 -4.29
N GLY A 123 -10.22 12.62 -3.74
CA GLY A 123 -9.44 13.62 -3.02
C GLY A 123 -9.89 13.91 -1.58
N ASP A 124 -10.98 13.30 -1.11
CA ASP A 124 -11.41 13.30 0.28
C ASP A 124 -10.72 12.17 1.07
N LEU A 125 -10.09 12.52 2.18
CA LEU A 125 -9.46 11.57 3.08
C LEU A 125 -10.52 11.02 4.03
N ARG A 126 -11.05 9.83 3.74
CA ARG A 126 -12.11 9.18 4.52
C ARG A 126 -11.58 8.70 5.86
N LEU A 127 -10.49 7.92 5.83
CA LEU A 127 -9.86 7.32 7.00
C LEU A 127 -8.34 7.29 6.84
N LYS A 128 -7.63 7.73 7.89
CA LYS A 128 -6.18 7.59 8.06
C LYS A 128 -5.86 7.23 9.49
N PHE A 129 -4.96 6.27 9.67
CA PHE A 129 -4.38 5.90 10.96
C PHE A 129 -3.05 5.17 10.77
N GLU A 130 -2.37 4.92 11.88
CA GLU A 130 -1.18 4.06 11.98
C GLU A 130 -1.66 2.69 12.47
N PRO A 131 -1.50 1.58 11.71
CA PRO A 131 -1.88 0.25 12.18
C PRO A 131 -1.34 -0.14 13.57
N LEU A 132 -0.16 0.35 13.98
CA LEU A 132 0.36 0.21 15.34
C LEU A 132 -0.40 1.01 16.40
N PHE A 133 -1.11 2.06 15.98
CA PHE A 133 -1.90 2.96 16.83
C PHE A 133 -3.32 3.18 16.26
N PRO A 134 -4.13 2.12 16.09
CA PRO A 134 -5.38 2.21 15.33
C PRO A 134 -6.50 2.96 16.05
N PHE A 135 -6.29 3.32 17.33
CA PHE A 135 -7.15 4.20 18.12
C PHE A 135 -6.99 5.69 17.74
N HIS A 136 -5.84 6.08 17.17
CA HIS A 136 -5.60 7.41 16.63
C HIS A 136 -5.96 7.47 15.14
N ARG A 137 -7.19 7.89 14.86
CA ARG A 137 -7.74 7.98 13.51
C ARG A 137 -8.07 9.43 13.13
N SER A 138 -8.03 9.71 11.84
CA SER A 138 -8.38 11.01 11.26
C SER A 138 -9.02 10.83 9.88
N GLY A 139 -9.66 11.87 9.37
CA GLY A 139 -10.35 11.86 8.08
C GLY A 139 -11.76 12.46 8.20
N SER A 140 -12.53 12.40 7.11
CA SER A 140 -13.92 12.84 7.06
C SER A 140 -14.89 11.83 7.66
N ASP A 141 -14.47 10.57 7.81
CA ASP A 141 -15.23 9.48 8.44
C ASP A 141 -14.29 8.50 9.19
N PRO A 142 -13.61 8.99 10.25
CA PRO A 142 -12.58 8.24 10.95
C PRO A 142 -13.13 7.05 11.77
N ASP A 143 -14.44 7.05 12.06
CA ASP A 143 -15.08 6.05 12.92
C ASP A 143 -16.14 5.20 12.17
N GLY A 144 -16.33 5.42 10.86
CA GLY A 144 -17.30 4.67 10.07
C GLY A 144 -17.01 3.18 9.92
N LEU A 145 -15.82 2.71 10.32
CA LEU A 145 -15.36 1.32 10.19
C LEU A 145 -14.95 0.66 11.51
N LEU A 146 -15.27 1.23 12.68
CA LEU A 146 -14.82 0.67 13.98
C LEU A 146 -15.19 -0.81 14.15
N ASP A 147 -16.46 -1.15 13.96
CA ASP A 147 -16.95 -2.54 14.06
C ASP A 147 -16.21 -3.49 13.10
N VAL A 148 -15.79 -2.98 11.94
CA VAL A 148 -15.03 -3.74 10.94
C VAL A 148 -13.58 -3.92 11.39
N MET A 149 -12.95 -2.84 11.88
CA MET A 149 -11.57 -2.84 12.35
C MET A 149 -11.37 -3.81 13.51
N GLU A 150 -12.26 -3.77 14.52
CA GLU A 150 -12.23 -4.70 15.66
C GLU A 150 -12.41 -6.15 15.20
N ARG A 151 -13.41 -6.40 14.34
CA ARG A 151 -13.69 -7.76 13.83
C ARG A 151 -12.53 -8.34 13.02
N ILE A 152 -11.77 -7.51 12.32
CA ILE A 152 -10.65 -7.94 11.48
C ILE A 152 -9.37 -8.17 12.30
N GLY A 153 -9.24 -7.53 13.47
CA GLY A 153 -8.17 -7.81 14.42
C GLY A 153 -7.44 -6.60 14.98
N PHE A 154 -7.88 -5.36 14.71
CA PHE A 154 -7.28 -4.19 15.35
C PHE A 154 -7.71 -4.06 16.81
N ASP A 155 -6.75 -3.85 17.72
CA ASP A 155 -7.03 -3.45 19.10
C ASP A 155 -7.21 -1.93 19.20
N LEU A 156 -8.46 -1.49 19.32
CA LEU A 156 -8.82 -0.07 19.36
C LEU A 156 -8.73 0.56 20.77
N ARG A 157 -8.27 -0.18 21.77
CA ARG A 157 -8.14 0.32 23.15
C ARG A 157 -6.89 1.20 23.28
N ASP A 158 -7.03 2.35 23.91
CA ASP A 158 -5.89 3.21 24.27
C ASP A 158 -5.32 2.79 25.63
N ILE A 159 -4.51 1.72 25.65
CA ILE A 159 -3.86 1.16 26.85
C ILE A 159 -2.37 0.87 26.61
N GLU A 160 -1.57 0.75 27.67
CA GLU A 160 -0.12 0.55 27.56
C GLU A 160 0.31 -0.86 27.12
N ASP A 161 -0.46 -1.91 27.49
CA ASP A 161 -0.17 -3.32 27.19
C ASP A 161 -0.99 -3.80 25.98
N ARG A 162 -0.79 -3.15 24.83
CA ARG A 162 -1.49 -3.51 23.60
C ARG A 162 -0.91 -4.75 22.95
N ASP A 163 -1.79 -5.48 22.29
CA ASP A 163 -1.39 -6.47 21.32
C ASP A 163 -0.91 -5.78 20.03
N PHE A 164 0.37 -5.98 19.69
CA PHE A 164 0.95 -5.47 18.45
C PHE A 164 1.00 -6.54 17.35
N GLU A 165 0.52 -7.75 17.65
CA GLU A 165 0.50 -8.84 16.69
C GLU A 165 -0.52 -8.53 15.59
N LEU A 166 -0.20 -9.01 14.38
CA LEU A 166 -1.11 -9.02 13.24
C LEU A 166 -1.60 -7.65 12.72
N ASN A 167 -1.06 -6.52 13.19
CA ASN A 167 -1.47 -5.18 12.70
C ASN A 167 -1.25 -4.99 11.19
N THR A 168 -0.17 -5.55 10.64
CA THR A 168 0.09 -5.49 9.18
C THR A 168 -0.96 -6.31 8.43
N GLU A 169 -1.25 -7.50 8.93
CA GLU A 169 -2.23 -8.41 8.38
C GLU A 169 -3.67 -7.87 8.50
N ALA A 170 -3.98 -7.18 9.59
CA ALA A 170 -5.24 -6.48 9.78
C ALA A 170 -5.40 -5.33 8.76
N ALA A 171 -4.32 -4.64 8.39
CA ALA A 171 -4.33 -3.64 7.32
C ALA A 171 -4.66 -4.27 5.96
N PHE A 172 -4.09 -5.44 5.62
CA PHE A 172 -4.46 -6.17 4.42
C PHE A 172 -5.94 -6.57 4.40
N ALA A 173 -6.44 -7.12 5.50
CA ALA A 173 -7.84 -7.52 5.59
C ALA A 173 -8.80 -6.32 5.54
N LEU A 174 -8.44 -5.17 6.13
CA LEU A 174 -9.22 -3.94 5.99
C LEU A 174 -9.22 -3.43 4.53
N ALA A 175 -8.09 -3.55 3.82
CA ALA A 175 -8.01 -3.22 2.40
C ALA A 175 -8.89 -4.14 1.55
N GLU A 176 -8.88 -5.46 1.79
CA GLU A 176 -9.78 -6.39 1.11
C GLU A 176 -11.25 -6.08 1.44
N HIS A 177 -11.60 -5.71 2.67
CA HIS A 177 -12.96 -5.30 3.02
C HIS A 177 -13.45 -4.09 2.20
N LEU A 178 -12.60 -3.08 2.02
CA LEU A 178 -12.95 -1.84 1.31
C LEU A 178 -12.99 -1.97 -0.21
N THR A 179 -12.26 -2.95 -0.76
CA THR A 179 -12.02 -3.06 -2.20
C THR A 179 -12.64 -4.31 -2.82
N GLY A 180 -12.89 -5.34 -2.03
CA GLY A 180 -13.20 -6.69 -2.49
C GLY A 180 -11.98 -7.43 -3.09
N VAL A 181 -10.79 -6.83 -3.06
CA VAL A 181 -9.57 -7.40 -3.65
C VAL A 181 -8.77 -8.12 -2.59
N ARG A 182 -8.66 -9.45 -2.74
CA ARG A 182 -7.78 -10.27 -1.91
C ARG A 182 -6.38 -10.32 -2.53
N VAL A 183 -5.42 -9.67 -1.89
CA VAL A 183 -4.00 -9.80 -2.26
C VAL A 183 -3.45 -11.09 -1.66
N THR A 184 -2.78 -11.91 -2.47
CA THR A 184 -2.19 -13.18 -2.02
C THR A 184 -0.72 -13.25 -2.38
N GLN A 185 0.02 -14.14 -1.72
CA GLN A 185 1.40 -14.45 -2.10
C GLN A 185 1.48 -14.88 -3.57
N GLU A 186 0.59 -15.77 -4.01
CA GLU A 186 0.54 -16.25 -5.40
C GLU A 186 0.36 -15.11 -6.39
N LEU A 187 -0.53 -14.15 -6.08
CA LEU A 187 -0.71 -12.95 -6.91
C LEU A 187 0.62 -12.18 -7.02
N LEU A 188 1.28 -11.92 -5.89
CA LEU A 188 2.52 -11.15 -5.90
C LEU A 188 3.65 -11.87 -6.65
N ASP A 189 3.72 -13.20 -6.53
CA ASP A 189 4.80 -14.02 -7.09
C ASP A 189 4.61 -14.35 -8.57
N THR A 190 3.40 -14.20 -9.12
CA THR A 190 3.08 -14.57 -10.50
C THR A 190 2.63 -13.42 -11.39
N ALA A 191 2.21 -12.29 -10.81
CA ALA A 191 1.74 -11.14 -11.58
C ALA A 191 2.80 -10.59 -12.54
N GLU A 192 2.34 -10.06 -13.67
CA GLU A 192 3.15 -9.26 -14.58
C GLU A 192 2.99 -7.78 -14.24
N TYR A 193 4.03 -7.21 -13.62
CA TYR A 193 4.07 -5.80 -13.23
C TYR A 193 4.44 -4.94 -14.43
N LEU A 194 3.64 -3.92 -14.73
CA LEU A 194 4.10 -2.77 -15.49
C LEU A 194 4.88 -1.86 -14.54
N CYS A 195 6.17 -1.68 -14.79
CA CYS A 195 7.05 -0.94 -13.90
C CYS A 195 7.18 0.53 -14.31
N GLY A 196 7.37 1.41 -13.33
CA GLY A 196 7.68 2.82 -13.53
C GLY A 196 8.53 3.38 -12.39
N ARG A 197 9.11 4.58 -12.58
CA ARG A 197 9.96 5.26 -11.58
C ARG A 197 9.39 6.62 -11.19
N ALA A 198 8.86 6.74 -9.98
CA ALA A 198 8.26 7.98 -9.48
C ALA A 198 9.29 8.80 -8.69
N PRO A 199 9.35 10.13 -8.83
CA PRO A 199 10.19 10.98 -8.00
C PRO A 199 9.67 11.04 -6.56
N LEU A 200 10.56 11.32 -5.60
CA LEU A 200 10.13 11.76 -4.28
C LEU A 200 9.38 13.09 -4.40
N LYS A 201 8.13 13.12 -3.93
CA LYS A 201 7.36 14.36 -3.75
C LYS A 201 7.65 14.91 -2.35
N ARG A 202 7.85 16.22 -2.26
CA ARG A 202 8.07 16.98 -1.03
C ARG A 202 6.97 18.01 -0.87
#